data_AF-A0A699QSC8-F1
#
_entry.id   AF-A0A699QSC8-F1
#
_cell.length_a   1.000
_cell.length_b   1.000
_cell.length_c   1.000
_cell.angle_alpha   90.00
_cell.angle_beta   90.00
_cell.angle_gamma   90.00
#
_symmetry.space_group_name_H-M   'P 1'
#
loop_
_entity.id
_entity.type
_entity.pdbx_description
1 polymer ?
#
loop_
_entity_poly.entity_id
_entity_poly.type
_entity_poly.pdbx_seq_one_letter_code
_entity_poly.pdbx_strand_id
1 'polypeptide(L)'
;AYHPETDGQSERTIQTLKDILRACVIDFGKGWVNHLPLNEVGEFHLTGPEIVQETIEKIVQIKQRIQAARDRQKSYVDLKHKPMEFQVGDKVMLKVSPWKGVVRFGKRGKLNPRYVRPFKVIKRVRSIAYKLELSEELSRFVEEPIEIMDREVKRLRNSRVPIVKVRWNSRRGPEFTWEREDQFKKKYPHLFTKTTPSSSVAL
;
A
#
# COMPACT_ATOMS: atom_id res chain seq x y z
N ALA A 1 -10.43 2.78 2.16
CA ALA A 1 -10.17 2.73 3.62
C ALA A 1 -8.70 2.40 3.81
N TYR A 2 -7.92 3.28 4.44
CA TYR A 2 -6.49 3.07 4.67
C TYR A 2 -6.30 2.36 6.01
N HIS A 3 -5.80 1.12 5.97
CA HIS A 3 -5.43 0.34 7.14
C HIS A 3 -4.09 -0.34 6.85
N PRO A 4 -2.95 0.26 7.25
CA PRO A 4 -1.62 -0.25 6.89
C PRO A 4 -1.39 -1.69 7.36
N GLU A 5 -2.06 -2.16 8.42
CA GLU A 5 -2.00 -3.57 8.84
C GLU A 5 -2.51 -4.55 7.78
N THR A 6 -3.41 -4.15 6.87
CA THR A 6 -3.84 -5.00 5.75
C THR A 6 -2.83 -5.05 4.60
N ASP A 7 -1.94 -4.06 4.51
CA ASP A 7 -0.81 -4.02 3.57
C ASP A 7 0.50 -4.48 4.25
N GLY A 8 0.41 -4.98 5.48
CA GLY A 8 1.57 -5.26 6.34
C GLY A 8 2.53 -6.33 5.79
N GLN A 9 2.11 -7.17 4.84
CA GLN A 9 3.01 -8.07 4.13
C GLN A 9 3.91 -7.31 3.16
N SER A 10 3.36 -6.39 2.36
CA SER A 10 4.15 -5.60 1.41
C SER A 10 5.04 -4.62 2.17
N GLU A 11 4.54 -4.00 3.25
CA GLU A 11 5.34 -3.11 4.11
C GLU A 11 6.53 -3.85 4.74
N ARG A 12 6.33 -5.09 5.22
CA ARG A 12 7.40 -5.94 5.75
C ARG A 12 8.42 -6.32 4.67
N THR A 13 7.96 -6.66 3.47
CA THR A 13 8.86 -6.95 2.34
C THR A 13 9.64 -5.70 1.93
N ILE A 14 8.99 -4.54 1.84
CA ILE A 14 9.63 -3.26 1.53
C ILE A 14 10.66 -2.90 2.61
N GLN A 15 10.35 -3.11 3.89
CA GLN A 15 11.27 -2.85 4.99
C GLN A 15 12.47 -3.79 4.93
N THR A 16 12.23 -5.08 4.72
CA THR A 16 13.29 -6.09 4.56
C THR A 16 14.20 -5.74 3.37
N LEU A 17 13.63 -5.36 2.23
CA LEU A 17 14.38 -4.91 1.07
C LEU A 17 15.21 -3.66 1.36
N LYS A 18 14.64 -2.67 2.08
CA LYS A 18 15.39 -1.49 2.51
C LYS A 18 16.56 -1.84 3.43
N ASP A 19 16.36 -2.78 4.34
CA ASP A 19 17.40 -3.19 5.29
C ASP A 19 18.53 -3.96 4.58
N ILE A 20 18.19 -4.84 3.62
CA ILE A 20 19.17 -5.49 2.74
C ILE A 20 19.94 -4.45 1.93
N LEU A 21 19.26 -3.50 1.29
CA LEU A 21 19.91 -2.45 0.50
C LEU A 21 20.83 -1.59 1.36
N ARG A 22 20.45 -1.28 2.61
CA ARG A 22 21.32 -0.55 3.55
C ARG A 22 22.57 -1.35 3.87
N ALA A 23 22.46 -2.65 4.14
CA ALA A 23 23.62 -3.52 4.36
C ALA A 23 24.55 -3.53 3.13
N CYS A 24 24.01 -3.70 1.92
CA CYS A 24 24.79 -3.68 0.69
C CYS A 24 25.53 -2.33 0.46
N VAL A 25 24.91 -1.21 0.81
CA VAL A 25 25.55 0.11 0.70
C VAL A 25 26.69 0.26 1.72
N ILE A 26 26.55 -0.32 2.92
CA ILE A 26 27.59 -0.30 3.95
C ILE A 26 28.78 -1.17 3.54
N ASP A 27 28.53 -2.37 3.05
CA ASP A 27 29.58 -3.34 2.73
C ASP A 27 30.29 -3.06 1.39
N PHE A 28 29.56 -2.58 0.38
CA PHE A 28 30.08 -2.40 -0.99
C PHE A 28 30.26 -0.93 -1.42
N GLY A 29 29.95 0.03 -0.53
CA GLY A 29 30.18 1.46 -0.76
C GLY A 29 29.55 1.95 -2.07
N LYS A 30 30.31 2.67 -2.92
CA LYS A 30 29.84 3.23 -4.19
C LYS A 30 29.56 2.18 -5.29
N GLY A 31 29.98 0.93 -5.11
CA GLY A 31 29.83 -0.17 -6.08
C GLY A 31 28.55 -1.00 -5.91
N TRP A 32 27.72 -0.72 -4.90
CA TRP A 32 26.54 -1.51 -4.53
C TRP A 32 25.56 -1.78 -5.68
N VAL A 33 25.49 -0.91 -6.69
CA VAL A 33 24.67 -1.08 -7.90
C VAL A 33 25.08 -2.33 -8.71
N ASN A 34 26.36 -2.68 -8.70
CA ASN A 34 26.89 -3.86 -9.38
C ASN A 34 26.69 -5.14 -8.57
N HIS A 35 26.35 -5.02 -7.28
CA HIS A 35 26.15 -6.13 -6.34
C HIS A 35 24.67 -6.41 -6.05
N LEU A 36 23.77 -5.53 -6.46
CA LEU A 36 22.32 -5.77 -6.50
C LEU A 36 21.92 -7.11 -7.17
N PRO A 37 22.58 -7.57 -8.27
CA PRO A 37 22.32 -8.88 -8.86
C PRO A 37 22.70 -10.08 -7.97
N LEU A 38 23.55 -9.90 -6.95
CA LEU A 38 23.91 -11.00 -6.03
C LEU A 38 22.72 -11.47 -5.18
N ASN A 39 21.67 -10.65 -5.07
CA ASN A 39 20.45 -11.00 -4.37
C ASN A 39 19.38 -11.65 -5.29
N GLU A 40 19.64 -11.69 -6.60
CA GLU A 40 18.80 -12.32 -7.63
C GLU A 40 19.59 -13.46 -8.29
N VAL A 41 19.90 -14.51 -7.49
CA VAL A 41 20.32 -15.87 -7.90
C VAL A 41 21.42 -15.93 -8.98
N GLY A 42 22.67 -16.05 -8.53
CA GLY A 42 23.72 -16.71 -9.32
C GLY A 42 23.85 -18.16 -8.89
N GLU A 43 23.55 -19.10 -9.79
CA GLU A 43 23.98 -20.50 -9.65
C GLU A 43 25.48 -20.53 -9.36
N PHE A 44 25.85 -20.90 -8.14
CA PHE A 44 27.22 -21.27 -7.83
C PHE A 44 27.49 -22.66 -8.40
N HIS A 45 27.93 -22.72 -9.65
CA HIS A 45 28.70 -23.87 -10.11
C HIS A 45 30.07 -23.80 -9.43
N LEU A 46 30.27 -24.66 -8.41
CA LEU A 46 31.51 -25.37 -8.03
C LEU A 46 31.50 -25.71 -6.53
N THR A 47 30.75 -26.74 -6.11
CA THR A 47 31.05 -27.42 -4.83
C THR A 47 30.38 -28.79 -4.77
N GLY A 48 31.09 -29.80 -4.22
CA GLY A 48 30.64 -31.20 -4.20
C GLY A 48 29.29 -31.43 -3.49
N PRO A 49 28.66 -32.61 -3.70
CA PRO A 49 27.31 -32.92 -3.20
C PRO A 49 27.17 -32.77 -1.67
N GLU A 50 28.24 -32.96 -0.90
CA GLU A 50 28.27 -32.77 0.56
C GLU A 50 28.04 -31.32 0.99
N ILE A 51 28.64 -30.35 0.31
CA ILE A 51 28.51 -28.93 0.69
C ILE A 51 27.12 -28.40 0.32
N VAL A 52 26.52 -28.95 -0.74
CA VAL A 52 25.12 -28.67 -1.09
C VAL A 52 24.16 -29.21 -0.02
N GLN A 53 24.39 -30.41 0.51
CA GLN A 53 23.57 -30.97 1.58
C GLN A 53 23.72 -30.17 2.88
N GLU A 54 24.95 -29.84 3.28
CA GLU A 54 25.23 -29.05 4.48
C GLU A 54 24.59 -27.65 4.41
N THR A 55 24.62 -27.01 3.22
CA THR A 55 23.98 -25.71 3.03
C THR A 55 22.46 -25.80 3.06
N ILE A 56 21.85 -26.85 2.50
CA ILE A 56 20.40 -27.10 2.59
C ILE A 56 19.97 -27.25 4.05
N GLU A 57 20.70 -28.04 4.84
CA GLU A 57 20.42 -28.22 6.27
C GLU A 57 20.50 -26.90 7.04
N LYS A 58 21.54 -26.09 6.80
CA LYS A 58 21.69 -24.76 7.40
C LYS A 58 20.55 -23.82 6.99
N ILE A 59 20.09 -23.86 5.73
CA ILE A 59 18.95 -23.07 5.26
C ILE A 59 17.67 -23.47 5.99
N VAL A 60 17.43 -24.77 6.17
CA VAL A 60 16.26 -25.28 6.93
C VAL A 60 16.32 -24.79 8.38
N GLN A 61 17.48 -24.90 9.03
CA GLN A 61 17.67 -24.40 10.40
C GLN A 61 17.42 -22.89 10.51
N ILE A 62 17.91 -22.09 9.55
CA ILE A 62 17.68 -20.64 9.52
C ILE A 62 16.19 -20.34 9.38
N LYS A 63 15.49 -21.01 8.47
CA LYS A 63 14.03 -20.85 8.29
C LYS A 63 13.27 -21.20 9.58
N GLN A 64 13.62 -22.28 10.25
CA GLN A 64 13.03 -22.68 11.53
C GLN A 64 13.27 -21.63 12.62
N ARG A 65 14.50 -21.10 12.73
CA ARG A 65 14.83 -20.05 13.71
C ARG A 65 14.06 -18.76 13.45
N ILE A 66 13.94 -18.34 12.19
CA ILE A 66 13.13 -17.18 11.79
C ILE A 66 11.66 -17.40 12.15
N GLN A 67 11.13 -18.59 11.86
CA GLN A 67 9.74 -18.92 12.18
C GLN A 67 9.51 -18.91 13.69
N ALA A 68 10.37 -19.56 14.47
CA ALA A 68 10.28 -19.55 15.93
C ALA A 68 10.40 -18.13 16.51
N ALA A 69 11.23 -17.26 15.93
CA ALA A 69 11.32 -15.86 16.34
C ALA A 69 10.01 -15.10 16.05
N ARG A 70 9.41 -15.31 14.86
CA ARG A 70 8.11 -14.73 14.50
C ARG A 70 7.00 -15.23 15.42
N ASP A 71 6.99 -16.51 15.75
CA ASP A 71 5.98 -17.11 16.64
C ASP A 71 6.09 -16.56 18.06
N ARG A 72 7.31 -16.33 18.57
CA ARG A 72 7.53 -15.63 19.86
C ARG A 72 7.05 -14.18 19.83
N GLN A 73 7.36 -13.43 18.76
CA GLN A 73 6.87 -12.06 18.60
C GLN A 73 5.33 -12.04 18.58
N LYS A 74 4.72 -12.96 17.83
CA LYS A 74 3.28 -13.10 17.74
C LYS A 74 2.66 -13.44 19.10
N SER A 75 3.19 -14.42 19.83
CA SER A 75 2.64 -14.80 21.13
C SER A 75 2.74 -13.69 22.18
N TYR A 76 3.82 -12.90 22.18
CA TYR A 76 3.96 -11.73 23.06
C TYR A 76 2.94 -10.64 22.76
N VAL A 77 2.62 -10.41 21.47
CA VAL A 77 1.61 -9.44 21.06
C VAL A 77 0.20 -9.97 21.39
N ASP A 78 -0.09 -11.23 21.06
CA ASP A 78 -1.39 -11.86 21.26
C ASP A 78 -1.79 -11.89 22.76
N LEU A 79 -0.84 -12.19 23.66
CA LEU A 79 -1.07 -12.16 25.12
C LEU A 79 -1.50 -10.77 25.63
N LYS A 80 -1.05 -9.70 24.98
CA LYS A 80 -1.37 -8.31 25.35
C LYS A 80 -2.55 -7.74 24.56
N HIS A 81 -2.99 -8.44 23.51
CA HIS A 81 -4.08 -8.00 22.67
C HIS A 81 -5.42 -8.40 23.31
N LYS A 82 -6.25 -7.41 23.64
CA LYS A 82 -7.66 -7.67 23.99
C LYS A 82 -8.47 -7.59 22.70
N PRO A 83 -9.05 -8.70 22.20
CA PRO A 83 -9.87 -8.65 21.01
C PRO A 83 -11.09 -7.76 21.29
N MET A 84 -11.12 -6.59 20.67
CA MET A 84 -12.26 -5.70 20.73
C MET A 84 -13.22 -6.13 19.62
N GLU A 85 -14.33 -6.76 20.02
CA GLU A 85 -15.39 -7.13 19.09
C GLU A 85 -16.54 -6.13 19.22
N PHE A 86 -17.08 -5.72 18.07
CA PHE A 86 -18.26 -4.85 18.02
C PHE A 86 -19.43 -5.63 17.43
N GLN A 87 -20.60 -5.47 18.02
CA GLN A 87 -21.84 -6.02 17.51
C GLN A 87 -22.53 -5.05 16.55
N VAL A 88 -23.41 -5.58 15.71
CA VAL A 88 -24.26 -4.74 14.85
C VAL A 88 -25.16 -3.90 15.75
N GLY A 89 -25.12 -2.59 15.56
CA GLY A 89 -25.83 -1.63 16.40
C GLY A 89 -24.95 -0.86 17.38
N ASP A 90 -23.73 -1.33 17.66
CA ASP A 90 -22.79 -0.62 18.53
C ASP A 90 -22.38 0.72 17.92
N LYS A 91 -22.15 1.71 18.79
CA LYS A 91 -21.65 3.04 18.42
C LYS A 91 -20.15 3.11 18.63
N VAL A 92 -19.39 3.29 17.56
CA VAL A 92 -17.92 3.34 17.59
C VAL A 92 -17.41 4.68 17.09
N MET A 93 -16.33 5.18 17.68
CA MET A 93 -15.68 6.40 17.21
C MET A 93 -14.67 6.08 16.10
N LEU A 94 -14.67 6.88 15.04
CA LEU A 94 -13.73 6.73 13.93
C LEU A 94 -12.49 7.59 14.17
N LYS A 95 -11.31 6.98 14.14
CA LYS A 95 -10.03 7.72 14.19
C LYS A 95 -9.78 8.43 12.87
N VAL A 96 -9.52 9.73 12.91
CA VAL A 96 -9.15 10.53 11.74
C VAL A 96 -7.66 10.86 11.78
N SER A 97 -6.92 10.42 10.76
CA SER A 97 -5.51 10.75 10.60
C SER A 97 -5.37 12.11 9.92
N PRO A 98 -4.54 13.04 10.43
CA PRO A 98 -4.37 14.37 9.85
C PRO A 98 -3.46 14.38 8.61
N TRP A 99 -3.70 13.51 7.64
CA TRP A 99 -2.91 13.46 6.39
C TRP A 99 -3.50 14.37 5.31
N LYS A 100 -2.66 14.71 4.32
CA LYS A 100 -3.05 15.43 3.10
C LYS A 100 -4.14 14.61 2.38
N GLY A 101 -5.18 15.26 1.85
CA GLY A 101 -6.38 14.59 1.31
C GLY A 101 -7.38 14.03 2.33
N VAL A 102 -6.96 13.41 3.44
CA VAL A 102 -7.92 12.80 4.40
C VAL A 102 -8.53 13.85 5.35
N VAL A 103 -9.84 13.68 5.56
CA VAL A 103 -10.78 14.56 6.27
C VAL A 103 -10.20 15.17 7.56
N ARG A 104 -10.37 16.48 7.74
CA ARG A 104 -10.28 17.15 9.04
C ARG A 104 -11.70 17.58 9.41
N PHE A 105 -12.30 16.94 10.39
CA PHE A 105 -13.55 17.42 10.98
C PHE A 105 -13.27 18.63 11.86
N GLY A 106 -14.08 19.69 11.74
CA GLY A 106 -14.04 20.84 12.65
C GLY A 106 -12.97 21.90 12.32
N LYS A 107 -12.61 22.70 13.33
CA LYS A 107 -11.78 23.91 13.17
C LYS A 107 -10.30 23.56 12.95
N ARG A 108 -9.68 24.14 11.91
CA ARG A 108 -8.24 24.02 11.62
C ARG A 108 -7.40 24.58 12.78
N GLY A 109 -6.50 23.78 13.37
CA GLY A 109 -5.61 24.25 14.44
C GLY A 109 -4.99 23.15 15.31
N LYS A 110 -4.23 23.58 16.32
CA LYS A 110 -3.42 22.77 17.27
C LYS A 110 -4.24 21.83 18.18
N LEU A 111 -5.58 21.91 18.16
CA LEU A 111 -6.51 21.18 19.04
C LEU A 111 -7.60 20.39 18.30
N ASN A 112 -7.27 19.79 17.15
CA ASN A 112 -8.23 18.93 16.44
C ASN A 112 -8.41 17.58 17.15
N PRO A 113 -9.66 17.10 17.33
CA PRO A 113 -9.91 15.81 17.94
C PRO A 113 -9.42 14.68 17.02
N ARG A 114 -8.76 13.66 17.62
CA ARG A 114 -8.24 12.49 16.89
C ARG A 114 -9.34 11.49 16.51
N TYR A 115 -10.49 11.56 17.17
CA TYR A 115 -11.65 10.72 16.93
C TYR A 115 -12.85 11.59 16.61
N VAL A 116 -13.65 11.15 15.65
CA VAL A 116 -14.86 11.85 15.24
C VAL A 116 -16.07 10.99 15.53
N ARG A 117 -17.18 11.69 15.83
CA ARG A 117 -18.58 11.27 16.04
C ARG A 117 -18.83 9.74 16.13
N PRO A 118 -19.63 9.27 17.10
CA PRO A 118 -20.02 7.87 17.14
C PRO A 118 -20.82 7.49 15.89
N PHE A 119 -20.39 6.42 15.20
CA PHE A 119 -21.10 5.82 14.07
C PHE A 119 -21.63 4.45 14.44
N LYS A 120 -22.79 4.10 13.89
CA LYS A 120 -23.41 2.80 14.11
C LYS A 120 -22.74 1.74 13.24
N VAL A 121 -22.42 0.59 13.82
CA VAL A 121 -21.99 -0.59 13.07
C VAL A 121 -23.20 -1.19 12.35
N ILE A 122 -23.16 -1.20 11.02
CA ILE A 122 -24.21 -1.79 10.17
C ILE A 122 -23.99 -3.29 10.01
N LYS A 123 -22.74 -3.71 9.76
CA LYS A 123 -22.43 -5.10 9.40
C LYS A 123 -20.99 -5.46 9.76
N ARG A 124 -20.78 -6.67 10.27
CA ARG A 124 -19.45 -7.30 10.37
C ARG A 124 -19.07 -7.91 9.01
N VAL A 125 -18.02 -7.39 8.39
CA VAL A 125 -17.53 -7.85 7.06
C VAL A 125 -16.48 -8.95 7.24
N ARG A 126 -15.58 -8.77 8.21
CA ARG A 126 -14.58 -9.77 8.65
C ARG A 126 -14.41 -9.68 10.17
N SER A 127 -13.60 -10.57 10.75
CA SER A 127 -13.35 -10.64 12.20
C SER A 127 -12.95 -9.29 12.81
N ILE A 128 -12.14 -8.49 12.10
CA ILE A 128 -11.63 -7.17 12.54
C ILE A 128 -12.19 -6.01 11.66
N ALA A 129 -13.02 -6.31 10.65
CA ALA A 129 -13.51 -5.30 9.70
C ALA A 129 -15.03 -5.13 9.79
N TYR A 130 -15.45 -3.91 10.10
CA TYR A 130 -16.85 -3.53 10.28
C TYR A 130 -17.25 -2.43 9.30
N LYS A 131 -18.47 -2.53 8.76
CA LYS A 131 -19.09 -1.49 7.94
C LYS A 131 -19.85 -0.53 8.86
N LEU A 132 -19.52 0.74 8.78
CA LEU A 132 -20.15 1.81 9.57
C LEU A 132 -21.17 2.58 8.74
N GLU A 133 -22.20 3.08 9.41
CA GLU A 133 -23.12 4.06 8.87
C GLU A 133 -22.47 5.44 8.91
N LEU A 134 -21.73 5.78 7.87
CA LEU A 134 -21.09 7.08 7.76
C LEU A 134 -22.11 8.13 7.31
N SER A 135 -22.10 9.29 7.96
CA SER A 135 -22.91 10.44 7.53
C SER A 135 -22.59 10.83 6.09
N GLU A 136 -23.56 11.39 5.37
CA GLU A 136 -23.42 11.84 4.00
C GLU A 136 -22.23 12.80 3.80
N GLU A 137 -21.91 13.59 4.82
CA GLU A 137 -20.70 14.42 4.88
C GLU A 137 -19.44 13.61 4.59
N LEU A 138 -19.30 12.42 5.20
CA LEU A 138 -18.16 11.52 5.02
C LEU A 138 -18.20 10.73 3.70
N SER A 139 -19.39 10.43 3.20
CA SER A 139 -19.57 9.70 1.94
C SER A 139 -19.20 10.54 0.72
N ARG A 140 -19.42 11.86 0.78
CA ARG A 140 -19.14 12.81 -0.32
C ARG A 140 -17.65 13.10 -0.57
N PHE A 141 -16.74 12.48 0.17
CA PHE A 141 -15.28 12.64 0.01
C PHE A 141 -14.60 11.54 -0.82
N VAL A 142 -15.37 10.72 -1.53
CA VAL A 142 -14.78 9.94 -2.62
C VAL A 142 -14.27 10.97 -3.64
N GLU A 143 -12.96 11.22 -3.65
CA GLU A 143 -12.35 12.10 -4.62
C GLU A 143 -12.61 11.52 -6.00
N GLU A 144 -13.42 12.22 -6.78
CA GLU A 144 -13.73 11.81 -8.14
C GLU A 144 -12.63 12.31 -9.08
N PRO A 145 -12.10 11.46 -9.95
CA PRO A 145 -11.13 11.88 -10.94
C PRO A 145 -11.83 12.74 -12.00
N ILE A 146 -11.27 13.92 -12.26
CA ILE A 146 -11.82 14.88 -13.22
C ILE A 146 -11.35 14.51 -14.63
N GLU A 147 -10.04 14.42 -14.80
CA GLU A 147 -9.41 14.30 -16.12
C GLU A 147 -8.06 13.58 -16.01
N ILE A 148 -7.70 12.92 -17.11
CA ILE A 148 -6.36 12.39 -17.33
C ILE A 148 -5.57 13.50 -18.02
N MET A 149 -4.57 14.05 -17.34
CA MET A 149 -3.76 15.14 -17.86
C MET A 149 -2.61 14.67 -18.73
N ASP A 150 -2.05 13.50 -18.42
CA ASP A 150 -0.83 13.02 -19.06
C ASP A 150 -0.75 11.50 -19.02
N ARG A 151 0.06 10.92 -19.92
CA ARG A 151 0.31 9.48 -20.01
C ARG A 151 1.80 9.22 -20.22
N GLU A 152 2.37 8.37 -19.39
CA GLU A 152 3.77 7.97 -19.46
C GLU A 152 3.88 6.44 -19.42
N VAL A 153 4.91 5.87 -20.06
CA VAL A 153 5.20 4.44 -19.95
C VAL A 153 6.51 4.24 -19.22
N LYS A 154 6.45 3.74 -17.99
CA LYS A 154 7.66 3.34 -17.25
C LYS A 154 8.20 2.04 -17.83
N ARG A 155 9.39 2.12 -18.43
CA ARG A 155 10.15 0.95 -18.89
C ARG A 155 10.92 0.36 -17.72
N LEU A 156 10.60 -0.89 -17.40
CA LEU A 156 11.35 -1.74 -16.49
C LEU A 156 12.14 -2.76 -17.31
N ARG A 157 13.01 -3.52 -16.64
CA ARG A 157 13.95 -4.47 -17.26
C ARG A 157 13.27 -5.43 -18.26
N ASN A 158 12.11 -5.98 -17.90
CA ASN A 158 11.35 -6.93 -18.73
C ASN A 158 9.89 -6.50 -18.98
N SER A 159 9.50 -5.28 -18.62
CA SER A 159 8.09 -4.85 -18.73
C SER A 159 7.93 -3.37 -19.03
N ARG A 160 6.80 -3.03 -19.61
CA ARG A 160 6.37 -1.65 -19.86
C ARG A 160 5.11 -1.42 -19.06
N VAL A 161 5.12 -0.39 -18.21
CA VAL A 161 4.03 -0.07 -17.30
C VAL A 161 3.45 1.29 -17.69
N PRO A 162 2.33 1.31 -18.42
CA PRO A 162 1.60 2.54 -18.70
C PRO A 162 1.01 3.11 -17.41
N ILE A 163 1.28 4.39 -17.17
CA ILE A 163 0.79 5.16 -16.05
C ILE A 163 0.14 6.44 -16.57
N VAL A 164 -0.91 6.88 -15.89
CA VAL A 164 -1.67 8.08 -16.23
C VAL A 164 -1.59 9.07 -15.09
N LYS A 165 -1.41 10.35 -15.42
CA LYS A 165 -1.48 11.45 -14.46
C LYS A 165 -2.92 11.88 -14.34
N VAL A 166 -3.50 11.67 -13.17
CA VAL A 166 -4.91 11.92 -12.90
C VAL A 166 -5.04 13.18 -12.07
N ARG A 167 -5.93 14.07 -12.48
CA ARG A 167 -6.38 15.21 -11.68
C ARG A 167 -7.62 14.84 -10.89
N TRP A 168 -7.59 15.08 -9.59
CA TRP A 168 -8.69 14.77 -8.67
C TRP A 168 -9.51 16.02 -8.31
N ASN A 169 -10.82 15.84 -8.13
CA ASN A 169 -11.72 16.88 -7.64
C ASN A 169 -11.66 16.98 -6.12
N SER A 170 -10.57 17.54 -5.60
CA SER A 170 -10.46 17.80 -4.16
C SER A 170 -10.95 19.21 -3.83
N ARG A 171 -11.76 19.33 -2.77
CA ARG A 171 -12.15 20.64 -2.20
C ARG A 171 -10.94 21.48 -1.74
N ARG A 172 -9.75 20.87 -1.64
CA ARG A 172 -8.50 21.48 -1.19
C ARG A 172 -7.62 22.01 -2.33
N GLY A 173 -8.07 21.90 -3.58
CA GLY A 173 -7.32 22.26 -4.78
C GLY A 173 -7.06 21.05 -5.69
N PRO A 174 -6.55 21.26 -6.91
CA PRO A 174 -6.25 20.15 -7.82
C PRO A 174 -5.13 19.28 -7.23
N GLU A 175 -5.47 18.04 -6.87
CA GLU A 175 -4.49 17.01 -6.50
C GLU A 175 -4.14 16.18 -7.73
N PHE A 176 -2.87 15.75 -7.83
CA PHE A 176 -2.37 14.95 -8.94
C PHE A 176 -1.70 13.69 -8.43
N THR A 177 -2.11 12.54 -8.96
CA THR A 177 -1.42 11.27 -8.71
C THR A 177 -1.13 10.54 -10.02
N TRP A 178 -0.10 9.70 -9.98
CA TRP A 178 0.22 8.79 -11.08
C TRP A 178 -0.38 7.42 -10.76
N GLU A 179 -1.34 7.00 -11.56
CA GLU A 179 -2.03 5.73 -11.40
C GLU A 179 -1.69 4.79 -12.56
N ARG A 180 -1.74 3.47 -12.32
CA ARG A 180 -1.58 2.49 -13.39
C ARG A 180 -2.77 2.52 -14.34
N GLU A 181 -2.51 2.63 -15.64
CA GLU A 181 -3.55 2.88 -16.65
C GLU A 181 -4.60 1.76 -16.72
N ASP A 182 -4.17 0.50 -16.68
CA ASP A 182 -5.02 -0.69 -16.77
C ASP A 182 -6.03 -0.75 -15.61
N GLN A 183 -5.55 -0.56 -14.39
CA GLN A 183 -6.38 -0.56 -13.19
C GLN A 183 -7.30 0.67 -13.16
N PHE A 184 -6.78 1.81 -13.57
CA PHE A 184 -7.53 3.07 -13.58
C PHE A 184 -8.66 3.04 -14.62
N LYS A 185 -8.39 2.52 -15.81
CA LYS A 185 -9.38 2.33 -16.89
C LYS A 185 -10.51 1.38 -16.50
N LYS A 186 -10.22 0.34 -15.71
CA LYS A 186 -11.25 -0.58 -15.20
C LYS A 186 -12.22 0.11 -14.22
N LYS A 187 -11.73 1.07 -13.42
CA LYS A 187 -12.54 1.79 -12.43
C LYS A 187 -13.27 3.00 -13.04
N TYR A 188 -12.62 3.73 -13.94
CA TYR A 188 -13.13 4.97 -14.53
C TYR A 188 -13.04 4.95 -16.07
N PRO A 189 -13.76 4.04 -16.74
CA PRO A 189 -13.66 3.88 -18.19
C PRO A 189 -14.08 5.12 -18.96
N HIS A 190 -15.05 5.88 -18.43
CA HIS A 190 -15.59 7.09 -19.06
C HIS A 190 -14.52 8.18 -19.30
N LEU A 191 -13.49 8.26 -18.46
CA LEU A 191 -12.38 9.23 -18.63
C LEU A 191 -11.48 8.93 -19.82
N PHE A 192 -11.53 7.72 -20.37
CA PHE A 192 -10.75 7.32 -21.54
C PHE A 192 -11.53 7.44 -22.86
N THR A 193 -12.80 7.83 -22.81
CA THR A 193 -13.70 7.84 -23.99
C THR A 193 -13.81 9.20 -24.68
N LYS A 194 -13.34 10.29 -24.06
CA LYS A 194 -13.34 11.62 -24.65
C LYS A 194 -11.95 11.93 -25.20
N THR A 195 -11.80 11.83 -26.52
CA THR A 195 -11.20 12.84 -27.43
C THR A 195 -11.29 12.30 -28.87
N THR A 196 -12.43 12.48 -29.53
CA THR A 196 -12.42 12.68 -30.98
C THR A 196 -12.54 14.18 -31.16
N PRO A 197 -11.49 14.92 -31.57
CA PRO A 197 -11.71 16.24 -32.11
C PRO A 197 -12.47 16.01 -33.42
N SER A 198 -13.77 16.24 -33.39
CA SER A 198 -14.55 16.43 -34.62
C SER A 198 -13.92 17.61 -35.34
N SER A 199 -13.08 17.30 -36.33
CA SER A 199 -12.56 18.26 -37.28
C SER A 199 -13.74 18.87 -38.02
N SER A 200 -14.22 20.01 -37.51
CA SER A 200 -15.16 20.87 -38.22
C SER A 200 -14.49 21.29 -39.53
N VAL A 201 -15.05 20.79 -40.61
CA VAL A 201 -14.81 21.18 -41.99
C VAL A 201 -14.91 22.71 -42.10
N ALA A 202 -13.91 23.34 -42.71
CA ALA A 202 -14.01 24.69 -43.25
C ALA A 202 -14.03 24.56 -44.78
N LEU A 203 -15.16 24.94 -45.37
CA LEU A 203 -15.28 25.29 -46.79
C LEU A 203 -14.79 26.73 -47.00
#